data_AF-A0A540WXX0-F1
#
_entry.id   AF-A0A540WXX0-F1
#
_cell.length_a   1.000
_cell.length_b   1.000
_cell.length_c   1.000
_cell.angle_alpha   90.00
_cell.angle_beta   90.00
_cell.angle_gamma   90.00
#
_symmetry.space_group_name_H-M   'P 1'
#
loop_
_entity.id
_entity.type
_entity.pdbx_description
1 polymer ?
#
loop_
_entity_poly.entity_id
_entity_poly.type
_entity_poly.pdbx_seq_one_letter_code
_entity_poly.pdbx_strand_id
1 'polypeptide(L)'
;MHLPVLLLSRTRRRIQRGQAIVLGSLSFLVLALMVTLSFNLSHALRQKMSLQQHSDTLSFSMAVLEARALNYYAVSNRAIATSYVAMNSLHAYMSAASLTGEMMRASSNNFMQIALIEFGLCVACEFMCDHCEHIAEAIQIANDFSDAGDDYDDKVKDFESNFNTAMEGLDLMVDNIHTAQRSVHDKTLQAVKDGRSHGLSQLKSYTAPNASELVSAVGSINANEFNCAVDGMECQGSESNSSPEARARVMTEIANATRSGWPATRTSPGMGSPMNKPKYLNAQFFQEMDDIPNNEAQKMINGTRGTAKTVKDNGQLTQGGREGGNEGSMVAAQDEGNITHQWKHGFGFSSFKSEIWSDDSGGDHKGDGAHSGQHRFEGVNVRALTGCAGSGNCFMKFRANPDPDRDWGQPRVYSYLSMRFRVGDTKRAPWELNSSAQVKLTHGQQGDGNLTVAATEGMAMSKSLVYYHRFGDDGWKEAPNLFAPYWRAKLHPYTKGDAQQVLEAAGNSEAAQMSQVEGVAL
;
A
#
# COMPACT_ATOMS: atom_id res chain seq x y z
N MET A 1 -107.61 -70.12 14.99
CA MET A 1 -108.31 -69.08 14.21
C MET A 1 -107.26 -68.06 13.77
N HIS A 2 -107.12 -67.91 12.46
CA HIS A 2 -106.37 -66.89 11.69
C HIS A 2 -104.90 -66.53 12.02
N LEU A 3 -104.02 -67.03 11.14
CA LEU A 3 -102.71 -66.46 10.78
C LEU A 3 -102.82 -65.00 10.29
N PRO A 4 -101.73 -64.23 10.40
CA PRO A 4 -101.35 -63.40 9.27
C PRO A 4 -99.90 -63.60 8.82
N VAL A 5 -99.83 -63.64 7.49
CA VAL A 5 -98.72 -63.70 6.54
C VAL A 5 -97.65 -62.62 6.79
N LEU A 6 -96.39 -63.05 6.86
CA LEU A 6 -95.19 -62.19 6.79
C LEU A 6 -94.90 -61.83 5.32
N LEU A 7 -95.15 -60.58 4.94
CA LEU A 7 -94.76 -59.99 3.65
C LEU A 7 -93.27 -59.65 3.66
N LEU A 8 -92.48 -60.42 2.91
CA LEU A 8 -91.10 -60.11 2.54
C LEU A 8 -91.06 -58.89 1.61
N SER A 9 -90.83 -57.70 2.17
CA SER A 9 -90.45 -56.52 1.38
C SER A 9 -88.97 -56.62 0.99
N ARG A 10 -88.69 -56.95 -0.27
CA ARG A 10 -87.36 -56.80 -0.87
C ARG A 10 -87.12 -55.31 -1.13
N THR A 11 -86.47 -54.63 -0.19
CA THR A 11 -85.88 -53.31 -0.45
C THR A 11 -84.74 -53.46 -1.45
N ARG A 12 -85.01 -53.13 -2.71
CA ARG A 12 -84.00 -52.97 -3.77
C ARG A 12 -83.07 -51.82 -3.35
N ARG A 13 -81.94 -52.13 -2.70
CA ARG A 13 -80.82 -51.18 -2.59
C ARG A 13 -80.38 -50.84 -4.00
N ARG A 14 -80.69 -49.62 -4.48
CA ARG A 14 -80.01 -49.01 -5.61
C ARG A 14 -78.55 -48.93 -5.22
N ILE A 15 -77.72 -49.80 -5.79
CA ILE A 15 -76.27 -49.70 -5.66
C ILE A 15 -75.89 -48.46 -6.48
N GLN A 16 -75.62 -47.33 -5.81
CA GLN A 16 -74.89 -46.23 -6.42
C GLN A 16 -73.47 -46.74 -6.72
N ARG A 17 -73.26 -47.21 -7.95
CA ARG A 17 -71.98 -47.74 -8.42
C ARG A 17 -71.17 -46.64 -9.10
N GLY A 18 -69.91 -46.47 -8.70
CA GLY A 18 -68.84 -45.96 -9.56
C GLY A 18 -68.43 -44.49 -9.40
N GLN A 19 -69.36 -43.54 -9.28
CA GLN A 19 -69.01 -42.10 -9.39
C GLN A 19 -68.15 -41.57 -8.23
N ALA A 20 -68.38 -42.02 -6.99
CA ALA A 20 -67.60 -41.57 -5.84
C ALA A 20 -66.14 -42.06 -5.86
N ILE A 21 -65.87 -43.25 -6.41
CA ILE A 21 -64.51 -43.76 -6.56
C ILE A 21 -63.75 -42.96 -7.63
N VAL A 22 -64.39 -42.64 -8.75
CA VAL A 22 -63.77 -41.84 -9.82
C VAL A 22 -63.45 -40.42 -9.31
N LEU A 23 -64.37 -39.78 -8.60
CA LEU A 23 -64.13 -38.46 -7.99
C LEU A 23 -63.07 -38.52 -6.90
N GLY A 24 -63.05 -39.58 -6.08
CA GLY A 24 -62.01 -39.80 -5.07
C GLY A 24 -60.62 -39.99 -5.69
N SER A 25 -60.50 -40.86 -6.70
CA SER A 25 -59.25 -41.08 -7.43
C SER A 25 -58.75 -39.83 -8.15
N LEU A 26 -59.65 -39.04 -8.77
CA LEU A 26 -59.31 -37.74 -9.36
C LEU A 26 -58.82 -36.74 -8.30
N SER A 27 -59.50 -36.68 -7.15
CA SER A 27 -59.10 -35.78 -6.06
C SER A 27 -57.74 -36.15 -5.47
N PHE A 28 -57.46 -37.45 -5.29
CA PHE A 28 -56.15 -37.94 -4.87
C PHE A 28 -55.06 -37.68 -5.91
N LEU A 29 -55.37 -37.83 -7.20
CA LEU A 29 -54.43 -37.51 -8.28
C LEU A 29 -54.07 -36.02 -8.28
N VAL A 30 -55.07 -35.14 -8.14
CA VAL A 30 -54.85 -33.69 -8.07
C VAL A 30 -54.03 -33.33 -6.83
N LEU A 31 -54.33 -33.91 -5.67
CA LEU A 31 -53.57 -33.68 -4.45
C LEU A 31 -52.11 -34.14 -4.59
N ALA A 32 -51.89 -35.32 -5.17
CA ALA A 32 -50.54 -35.83 -5.45
C ALA A 32 -49.77 -34.90 -6.39
N LEU A 33 -50.39 -34.41 -7.47
CA LEU A 33 -49.78 -33.44 -8.38
C LEU A 33 -49.43 -32.12 -7.67
N MET A 34 -50.34 -31.60 -6.83
CA MET A 34 -50.11 -30.37 -6.08
C MET A 34 -48.94 -30.50 -5.10
N VAL A 35 -48.82 -31.63 -4.40
CA VAL A 35 -47.70 -31.89 -3.49
C VAL A 35 -46.38 -31.99 -4.26
N THR A 36 -46.35 -32.72 -5.38
CA THR A 36 -45.16 -32.86 -6.23
C THR A 36 -44.70 -31.52 -6.81
N LEU A 37 -45.64 -30.69 -7.29
CA LEU A 37 -45.35 -29.34 -7.77
C LEU A 37 -44.82 -28.44 -6.64
N SER A 38 -45.43 -28.51 -5.46
CA SER A 38 -44.99 -27.74 -4.29
C SER A 38 -43.58 -28.12 -3.84
N PHE A 39 -43.25 -29.42 -3.88
CA PHE A 39 -41.90 -29.90 -3.55
C PHE A 39 -40.87 -29.48 -4.61
N ASN A 40 -41.21 -29.58 -5.90
CA ASN A 40 -40.35 -29.07 -6.99
C ASN A 40 -40.03 -27.59 -6.81
N LEU A 41 -41.05 -26.78 -6.55
CA LEU A 41 -40.88 -25.35 -6.31
C LEU A 41 -40.02 -25.10 -5.06
N SER A 42 -40.28 -25.81 -3.96
CA SER A 42 -39.50 -25.69 -2.73
C SER A 42 -38.03 -26.05 -2.93
N HIS A 43 -37.75 -27.11 -3.69
CA HIS A 43 -36.39 -27.50 -4.05
C HIS A 43 -35.73 -26.43 -4.93
N ALA A 44 -36.41 -25.94 -5.97
CA ALA A 44 -35.88 -24.89 -6.85
C ALA A 44 -35.61 -23.58 -6.09
N LEU A 45 -36.49 -23.17 -5.18
CA LEU A 45 -36.30 -21.98 -4.33
C LEU A 45 -35.10 -22.16 -3.39
N ARG A 46 -34.94 -23.34 -2.79
CA ARG A 46 -33.77 -23.65 -1.94
C ARG A 46 -32.47 -23.59 -2.74
N GLN A 47 -32.46 -24.17 -3.94
CA GLN A 47 -31.30 -24.12 -4.84
C GLN A 47 -30.99 -22.68 -5.27
N LYS A 48 -32.01 -21.87 -5.59
CA LYS A 48 -31.84 -20.45 -5.90
C LYS A 48 -31.26 -19.66 -4.74
N MET A 49 -31.77 -19.86 -3.52
CA MET A 49 -31.26 -19.20 -2.31
C MET A 49 -29.80 -19.58 -2.03
N SER A 50 -29.48 -20.88 -2.14
CA SER A 50 -28.11 -21.38 -2.01
C SER A 50 -27.17 -20.77 -3.05
N LEU A 51 -27.61 -20.61 -4.30
CA LEU A 51 -26.83 -19.95 -5.35
C LEU A 51 -26.60 -18.47 -5.04
N GLN A 52 -27.62 -17.73 -4.59
CA GLN A 52 -27.47 -16.32 -4.21
C GLN A 52 -26.52 -16.17 -3.02
N GLN A 53 -26.70 -16.97 -1.97
CA GLN A 53 -25.80 -16.97 -0.81
C GLN A 53 -24.36 -17.29 -1.20
N HIS A 54 -24.15 -18.22 -2.14
CA HIS A 54 -22.82 -18.50 -2.67
C HIS A 54 -22.25 -17.30 -3.44
N SER A 55 -23.05 -16.66 -4.28
CA SER A 55 -22.68 -15.46 -5.04
C SER A 55 -22.26 -14.31 -4.12
N ASP A 56 -23.05 -14.02 -3.09
CA ASP A 56 -22.77 -13.00 -2.08
C ASP A 56 -21.47 -13.32 -1.32
N THR A 57 -21.33 -14.57 -0.87
CA THR A 57 -20.14 -15.04 -0.12
C THR A 57 -18.87 -14.98 -0.98
N LEU A 58 -18.96 -15.34 -2.26
CA LEU A 58 -17.83 -15.29 -3.19
C LEU A 58 -17.39 -13.85 -3.44
N SER A 59 -18.33 -12.96 -3.82
CA SER A 59 -18.05 -11.53 -4.04
C SER A 59 -17.45 -10.89 -2.79
N PHE A 60 -18.04 -11.13 -1.61
CA PHE A 60 -17.53 -10.60 -0.35
C PHE A 60 -16.15 -11.14 0.00
N SER A 61 -15.90 -12.44 -0.20
CA SER A 61 -14.60 -13.05 0.10
C SER A 61 -13.49 -12.53 -0.81
N MET A 62 -13.76 -12.34 -2.10
CA MET A 62 -12.85 -11.67 -3.02
C MET A 62 -12.56 -10.23 -2.58
N ALA A 63 -13.59 -9.46 -2.19
CA ALA A 63 -13.41 -8.11 -1.65
C ALA A 63 -12.62 -8.08 -0.33
N VAL A 64 -12.76 -9.09 0.53
CA VAL A 64 -11.95 -9.22 1.76
C VAL A 64 -10.47 -9.45 1.42
N LEU A 65 -10.18 -10.27 0.39
CA LEU A 65 -8.81 -10.46 -0.09
C LEU A 65 -8.21 -9.16 -0.61
N GLU A 66 -8.95 -8.41 -1.44
CA GLU A 66 -8.53 -7.09 -1.91
C GLU A 66 -8.30 -6.10 -0.76
N ALA A 67 -9.24 -5.99 0.18
CA ALA A 67 -9.10 -5.11 1.34
C ALA A 67 -7.84 -5.45 2.17
N ARG A 68 -7.54 -6.75 2.33
CA ARG A 68 -6.31 -7.21 3.00
C ARG A 68 -5.06 -6.86 2.21
N ALA A 69 -5.08 -6.96 0.88
CA ALA A 69 -3.98 -6.54 0.02
C ALA A 69 -3.72 -5.03 0.15
N LEU A 70 -4.76 -4.20 0.08
CA LEU A 70 -4.63 -2.74 0.23
C LEU A 70 -4.14 -2.35 1.65
N ASN A 71 -4.58 -3.05 2.69
CA ASN A 71 -4.04 -2.85 4.04
C ASN A 71 -2.58 -3.30 4.17
N TYR A 72 -2.21 -4.39 3.50
CA TYR A 72 -0.82 -4.83 3.43
C TYR A 72 0.04 -3.77 2.77
N TYR A 73 -0.40 -3.19 1.64
CA TYR A 73 0.28 -2.06 0.98
C TYR A 73 0.43 -0.88 1.92
N ALA A 74 -0.62 -0.54 2.68
CA ALA A 74 -0.55 0.55 3.65
C ALA A 74 0.53 0.37 4.72
N VAL A 75 0.63 -0.82 5.31
CA VAL A 75 1.65 -1.11 6.33
C VAL A 75 3.04 -1.21 5.72
N SER A 76 3.17 -1.84 4.56
CA SER A 76 4.47 -1.99 3.89
C SER A 76 5.01 -0.66 3.35
N ASN A 77 4.16 0.24 2.85
CA ASN A 77 4.57 1.60 2.48
C ASN A 77 5.10 2.39 3.68
N ARG A 78 4.52 2.23 4.87
CA ARG A 78 5.08 2.82 6.10
C ARG A 78 6.43 2.22 6.45
N ALA A 79 6.59 0.91 6.26
CA ALA A 79 7.87 0.24 6.49
C ALA A 79 8.95 0.79 5.53
N ILE A 80 8.63 0.93 4.24
CA ILE A 80 9.51 1.56 3.24
C ILE A 80 9.89 2.99 3.65
N ALA A 81 8.90 3.83 4.00
CA ALA A 81 9.16 5.19 4.48
C ALA A 81 10.08 5.21 5.71
N THR A 82 9.87 4.28 6.64
CA THR A 82 10.68 4.16 7.86
C THR A 82 12.11 3.72 7.55
N SER A 83 12.32 2.85 6.56
CA SER A 83 13.67 2.50 6.08
C SER A 83 14.41 3.73 5.56
N TYR A 84 13.78 4.58 4.76
CA TYR A 84 14.38 5.85 4.33
C TYR A 84 14.64 6.80 5.50
N VAL A 85 13.76 6.85 6.52
CA VAL A 85 14.02 7.61 7.76
C VAL A 85 15.24 7.07 8.51
N ALA A 86 15.43 5.75 8.54
CA ALA A 86 16.61 5.13 9.14
C ALA A 86 17.87 5.50 8.36
N MET A 87 17.84 5.45 7.01
CA MET A 87 18.94 5.89 6.16
C MET A 87 19.29 7.37 6.39
N ASN A 88 18.29 8.25 6.46
CA ASN A 88 18.48 9.67 6.79
C ASN A 88 19.13 9.83 8.18
N SER A 89 18.78 8.97 9.14
CA SER A 89 19.36 8.99 10.49
C SER A 89 20.82 8.54 10.49
N LEU A 90 21.17 7.50 9.73
CA LEU A 90 22.55 7.05 9.57
C LEU A 90 23.42 8.17 8.97
N HIS A 91 22.93 8.84 7.92
CA HIS A 91 23.64 9.97 7.31
C HIS A 91 23.79 11.14 8.28
N ALA A 92 22.77 11.43 9.10
CA ALA A 92 22.87 12.45 10.14
C ALA A 92 23.99 12.15 11.15
N TYR A 93 24.13 10.90 11.59
CA TYR A 93 25.20 10.51 12.51
C TYR A 93 26.56 10.57 11.84
N MET A 94 26.68 10.09 10.59
CA MET A 94 27.95 10.13 9.88
C MET A 94 28.39 11.58 9.62
N SER A 95 27.46 12.48 9.23
CA SER A 95 27.81 13.89 8.98
C SER A 95 28.18 14.62 10.28
N ALA A 96 27.51 14.29 11.38
CA ALA A 96 27.88 14.81 12.70
C ALA A 96 29.26 14.29 13.16
N ALA A 97 29.63 13.05 12.82
CA ALA A 97 30.94 12.48 13.14
C ALA A 97 32.04 13.10 12.27
N SER A 98 31.88 13.16 10.95
CA SER A 98 32.82 13.82 10.04
C SER A 98 33.00 15.32 10.31
N LEU A 99 32.05 15.95 11.02
CA LEU A 99 32.18 17.34 11.44
C LEU A 99 33.40 17.58 12.33
N THR A 100 33.85 16.60 13.11
CA THR A 100 34.98 16.79 14.04
C THR A 100 36.30 17.03 13.31
N GLY A 101 36.59 16.27 12.26
CA GLY A 101 37.79 16.48 11.43
C GLY A 101 37.75 17.84 10.71
N GLU A 102 36.60 18.20 10.15
CA GLU A 102 36.39 19.51 9.50
C GLU A 102 36.57 20.69 10.48
N MET A 103 36.12 20.54 11.72
CA MET A 103 36.34 21.54 12.77
C MET A 103 37.81 21.66 13.16
N MET A 104 38.56 20.55 13.21
CA MET A 104 40.01 20.58 13.45
C MET A 104 40.77 21.25 12.30
N ARG A 105 40.44 20.94 11.03
CA ARG A 105 41.01 21.62 9.86
C ARG A 105 40.69 23.11 9.81
N ALA A 106 39.46 23.50 10.13
CA ALA A 106 39.09 24.90 10.26
C ALA A 106 39.87 25.60 11.39
N SER A 107 40.22 24.88 12.45
CA SER A 107 41.08 25.37 13.53
C SER A 107 42.53 25.53 13.08
N SER A 108 43.08 24.55 12.35
CA SER A 108 44.40 24.63 11.71
C SER A 108 44.48 25.87 10.80
N ASN A 109 43.49 26.09 9.93
CA ASN A 109 43.40 27.27 9.08
C ASN A 109 43.34 28.58 9.88
N ASN A 110 42.64 28.61 11.02
CA ASN A 110 42.63 29.78 11.91
C ASN A 110 44.02 30.09 12.47
N PHE A 111 44.78 29.07 12.88
CA PHE A 111 46.14 29.26 13.39
C PHE A 111 47.14 29.64 12.30
N MET A 112 46.94 29.20 11.06
CA MET A 112 47.69 29.72 9.92
C MET A 112 47.39 31.20 9.64
N GLN A 113 46.13 31.65 9.77
CA GLN A 113 45.79 33.08 9.69
C GLN A 113 46.44 33.88 10.83
N ILE A 114 46.45 33.33 12.05
CA ILE A 114 47.09 33.95 13.22
C ILE A 114 48.60 34.07 13.00
N ALA A 115 49.27 33.03 12.49
CA ALA A 115 50.69 33.07 12.13
C ALA A 115 51.00 34.18 11.11
N LEU A 116 50.12 34.41 10.13
CA LEU A 116 50.27 35.51 9.16
C LEU A 116 50.12 36.89 9.81
N ILE A 117 49.23 37.04 10.80
CA ILE A 117 49.06 38.30 11.55
C ILE A 117 50.30 38.56 12.43
N GLU A 118 50.75 37.56 13.19
CA GLU A 118 51.96 37.66 14.02
C GLU A 118 53.21 37.91 13.14
N PHE A 119 53.29 37.35 11.92
CA PHE A 119 54.33 37.69 10.96
C PHE A 119 54.31 39.18 10.57
N GLY A 120 53.13 39.73 10.27
CA GLY A 120 52.97 41.15 10.00
C GLY A 120 53.46 42.03 11.17
N LEU A 121 53.16 41.62 12.42
CA LEU A 121 53.60 42.32 13.63
C LEU A 121 55.10 42.17 13.90
N CYS A 122 55.68 40.99 13.66
CA CYS A 122 57.13 40.72 13.74
C CYS A 122 57.90 41.60 12.74
N VAL A 123 57.42 41.76 11.50
CA VAL A 123 58.01 42.67 10.52
C VAL A 123 57.87 44.13 10.97
N ALA A 124 56.70 44.52 11.51
CA ALA A 124 56.46 45.88 12.00
C ALA A 124 57.33 46.26 13.21
N CYS A 125 57.82 45.29 13.98
CA CYS A 125 58.72 45.49 15.11
C CYS A 125 60.22 45.31 14.77
N GLU A 126 60.58 45.31 13.48
CA GLU A 126 61.95 45.09 13.00
C GLU A 126 62.59 43.77 13.50
N PHE A 127 61.78 42.72 13.71
CA PHE A 127 62.21 41.40 14.18
C PHE A 127 62.78 41.35 15.60
N MET A 128 62.54 42.38 16.43
CA MET A 128 63.11 42.48 17.78
C MET A 128 62.12 42.17 18.92
N CYS A 129 61.00 41.51 18.61
CA CYS A 129 59.90 41.28 19.56
C CYS A 129 59.42 39.83 19.57
N ASP A 130 58.67 39.49 20.62
CA ASP A 130 58.13 38.14 20.88
C ASP A 130 57.17 37.64 19.77
N HIS A 131 56.67 38.53 18.90
CA HIS A 131 55.82 38.16 17.75
C HIS A 131 56.50 37.17 16.80
N CYS A 132 57.83 37.18 16.69
CA CYS A 132 58.55 36.27 15.81
C CYS A 132 58.57 34.82 16.34
N GLU A 133 58.54 34.64 17.66
CA GLU A 133 58.42 33.33 18.32
C GLU A 133 56.97 32.80 18.17
N HIS A 134 55.99 33.68 18.33
CA HIS A 134 54.56 33.34 18.17
C HIS A 134 54.21 32.80 16.77
N ILE A 135 54.96 33.15 15.72
CA ILE A 135 54.76 32.59 14.37
C ILE A 135 55.06 31.09 14.38
N ALA A 136 56.20 30.69 14.96
CA ALA A 136 56.63 29.31 14.99
C ALA A 136 55.68 28.47 15.83
N GLU A 137 55.27 28.99 17.00
CA GLU A 137 54.26 28.38 17.86
C GLU A 137 52.90 28.24 17.16
N ALA A 138 52.41 29.28 16.47
CA ALA A 138 51.14 29.23 15.76
C ALA A 138 51.15 28.22 14.60
N ILE A 139 52.27 28.09 13.88
CA ILE A 139 52.43 27.06 12.84
C ILE A 139 52.46 25.66 13.46
N GLN A 140 53.13 25.47 14.59
CA GLN A 140 53.13 24.19 15.30
C GLN A 140 51.71 23.81 15.74
N ILE A 141 50.99 24.73 16.37
CA ILE A 141 49.59 24.54 16.76
C ILE A 141 48.71 24.21 15.54
N ALA A 142 48.94 24.87 14.40
CA ALA A 142 48.21 24.57 13.17
C ALA A 142 48.47 23.14 12.66
N ASN A 143 49.71 22.65 12.76
CA ASN A 143 50.05 21.27 12.43
C ASN A 143 49.41 20.27 13.40
N ASP A 144 49.45 20.55 14.71
CA ASP A 144 48.82 19.71 15.74
C ASP A 144 47.30 19.59 15.50
N PHE A 145 46.64 20.69 15.10
CA PHE A 145 45.24 20.66 14.66
C PHE A 145 45.03 19.87 13.37
N SER A 146 45.97 19.92 12.42
CA SER A 146 45.88 19.13 11.18
C SER A 146 45.98 17.63 11.49
N ASP A 147 46.96 17.24 12.30
CA ASP A 147 47.20 15.84 12.70
C ASP A 147 46.02 15.29 13.52
N ALA A 148 45.47 16.08 14.44
CA ALA A 148 44.25 15.72 15.16
C ALA A 148 43.06 15.57 14.21
N GLY A 149 42.95 16.45 13.20
CA GLY A 149 41.91 16.34 12.17
C GLY A 149 41.96 15.03 11.40
N ASP A 150 43.17 14.58 11.04
CA ASP A 150 43.37 13.31 10.34
C ASP A 150 43.08 12.10 11.24
N ASP A 151 43.42 12.17 12.54
CA ASP A 151 43.05 11.12 13.52
C ASP A 151 41.53 11.01 13.71
N TYR A 152 40.80 12.13 13.75
CA TYR A 152 39.34 12.11 13.78
C TYR A 152 38.73 11.52 12.51
N ASP A 153 39.31 11.80 11.36
CA ASP A 153 38.85 11.24 10.10
C ASP A 153 39.09 9.73 10.00
N ASP A 154 40.23 9.25 10.49
CA ASP A 154 40.51 7.82 10.58
C ASP A 154 39.54 7.11 11.54
N LYS A 155 39.22 7.72 12.68
CA LYS A 155 38.16 7.23 13.58
C LYS A 155 36.79 7.17 12.91
N VAL A 156 36.48 8.08 11.99
CA VAL A 156 35.23 8.06 11.24
C VAL A 156 35.23 6.95 10.19
N LYS A 157 36.34 6.74 9.47
CA LYS A 157 36.52 5.64 8.52
C LYS A 157 36.28 4.27 9.17
N ASP A 158 36.69 4.10 10.44
CA ASP A 158 36.45 2.86 11.18
C ASP A 158 34.95 2.49 11.29
N PHE A 159 34.05 3.46 11.20
CA PHE A 159 32.59 3.24 11.20
C PHE A 159 31.99 3.00 9.82
N GLU A 160 32.71 3.27 8.75
CA GLU A 160 32.20 3.25 7.38
C GLU A 160 31.73 1.86 6.95
N SER A 161 32.45 0.80 7.33
CA SER A 161 32.01 -0.58 7.05
C SER A 161 30.65 -0.91 7.68
N ASN A 162 30.41 -0.44 8.92
CA ASN A 162 29.14 -0.62 9.60
C ASN A 162 28.03 0.22 8.97
N PHE A 163 28.34 1.45 8.57
CA PHE A 163 27.42 2.33 7.86
C PHE A 163 27.01 1.74 6.51
N ASN A 164 27.97 1.28 5.71
CA ASN A 164 27.75 0.66 4.41
C ASN A 164 26.87 -0.60 4.55
N THR A 165 27.20 -1.47 5.52
CA THR A 165 26.40 -2.68 5.81
C THR A 165 24.96 -2.32 6.22
N ALA A 166 24.78 -1.28 7.03
CA ALA A 166 23.45 -0.84 7.45
C ALA A 166 22.66 -0.22 6.29
N MET A 167 23.30 0.57 5.43
CA MET A 167 22.70 1.14 4.23
C MET A 167 22.25 0.05 3.25
N GLU A 168 23.13 -0.90 2.92
CA GLU A 168 22.81 -2.04 2.06
C GLU A 168 21.71 -2.91 2.65
N GLY A 169 21.72 -3.15 3.96
CA GLY A 169 20.68 -3.92 4.64
C GLY A 169 19.31 -3.24 4.60
N LEU A 170 19.26 -1.91 4.75
CA LEU A 170 18.03 -1.13 4.64
C LEU A 170 17.51 -1.06 3.20
N ASP A 171 18.40 -0.94 2.22
CA ASP A 171 18.08 -0.96 0.79
C ASP A 171 17.51 -2.33 0.38
N LEU A 172 18.18 -3.42 0.77
CA LEU A 172 17.70 -4.78 0.58
C LEU A 172 16.35 -5.05 1.28
N MET A 173 16.12 -4.46 2.46
CA MET A 173 14.83 -4.55 3.14
C MET A 173 13.72 -3.90 2.31
N VAL A 174 13.97 -2.72 1.73
CA VAL A 174 13.04 -2.01 0.85
C VAL A 174 12.72 -2.86 -0.38
N ASP A 175 13.71 -3.44 -1.03
CA ASP A 175 13.54 -4.36 -2.17
C ASP A 175 12.71 -5.60 -1.86
N ASN A 176 12.96 -6.21 -0.71
CA ASN A 176 12.19 -7.36 -0.24
C ASN A 176 10.72 -6.98 0.00
N ILE A 177 10.47 -5.80 0.55
CA ILE A 177 9.11 -5.29 0.75
C ILE A 177 8.42 -5.04 -0.60
N HIS A 178 9.10 -4.42 -1.57
CA HIS A 178 8.55 -4.21 -2.92
C HIS A 178 8.21 -5.54 -3.61
N THR A 179 9.10 -6.52 -3.53
CA THR A 179 8.88 -7.87 -4.06
C THR A 179 7.66 -8.53 -3.40
N ALA A 180 7.51 -8.36 -2.08
CA ALA A 180 6.36 -8.88 -1.35
C ALA A 180 5.05 -8.18 -1.73
N GLN A 181 5.06 -6.84 -1.88
CA GLN A 181 3.89 -6.08 -2.37
C GLN A 181 3.43 -6.58 -3.74
N ARG A 182 4.37 -6.77 -4.68
CA ARG A 182 4.09 -7.35 -5.99
C ARG A 182 3.50 -8.75 -5.88
N SER A 183 4.09 -9.63 -5.08
CA SER A 183 3.56 -10.99 -4.89
C SER A 183 2.14 -11.00 -4.34
N VAL A 184 1.84 -10.12 -3.38
CA VAL A 184 0.48 -9.95 -2.85
C VAL A 184 -0.47 -9.43 -3.92
N HIS A 185 -0.03 -8.49 -4.76
CA HIS A 185 -0.80 -7.99 -5.90
C HIS A 185 -1.15 -9.09 -6.88
N ASP A 186 -0.17 -9.81 -7.39
CA ASP A 186 -0.34 -10.84 -8.41
C ASP A 186 -1.28 -11.97 -7.92
N LYS A 187 -1.12 -12.40 -6.66
CA LYS A 187 -1.97 -13.42 -6.03
C LYS A 187 -3.41 -12.94 -5.84
N THR A 188 -3.59 -11.70 -5.41
CA THR A 188 -4.92 -11.11 -5.23
C THR A 188 -5.62 -10.92 -6.57
N LEU A 189 -4.89 -10.40 -7.57
CA LEU A 189 -5.36 -10.25 -8.94
C LEU A 189 -5.82 -11.59 -9.53
N GLN A 190 -5.04 -12.66 -9.33
CA GLN A 190 -5.43 -14.00 -9.74
C GLN A 190 -6.70 -14.48 -9.03
N ALA A 191 -6.79 -14.30 -7.71
CA ALA A 191 -7.94 -14.71 -6.91
C ALA A 191 -9.25 -14.06 -7.38
N VAL A 192 -9.23 -12.75 -7.65
CA VAL A 192 -10.44 -12.02 -8.06
C VAL A 192 -10.79 -12.24 -9.53
N LYS A 193 -9.79 -12.62 -10.34
CA LYS A 193 -9.97 -12.99 -11.74
C LYS A 193 -10.61 -14.36 -11.93
N ASP A 194 -10.25 -15.35 -11.10
CA ASP A 194 -10.75 -16.71 -11.27
C ASP A 194 -11.83 -17.12 -10.26
N GLY A 195 -11.96 -16.39 -9.14
CA GLY A 195 -12.93 -16.67 -8.08
C GLY A 195 -12.74 -18.00 -7.37
N ARG A 196 -11.58 -18.65 -7.52
CA ARG A 196 -11.35 -20.03 -7.02
C ARG A 196 -9.97 -20.24 -6.41
N SER A 197 -8.98 -19.41 -6.76
CA SER A 197 -7.64 -19.48 -6.22
C SER A 197 -7.59 -19.08 -4.75
N HIS A 198 -6.47 -19.38 -4.08
CA HIS A 198 -6.19 -18.98 -2.69
C HIS A 198 -7.27 -19.36 -1.66
N GLY A 199 -7.93 -20.50 -1.88
CA GLY A 199 -8.94 -21.06 -0.96
C GLY A 199 -10.38 -20.72 -1.31
N LEU A 200 -10.63 -19.84 -2.29
CA LEU A 200 -12.00 -19.47 -2.70
C LEU A 200 -12.80 -20.66 -3.26
N SER A 201 -12.15 -21.64 -3.89
CA SER A 201 -12.80 -22.87 -4.37
C SER A 201 -13.50 -23.67 -3.28
N GLN A 202 -13.08 -23.53 -2.02
CA GLN A 202 -13.71 -24.21 -0.89
C GLN A 202 -15.12 -23.66 -0.62
N LEU A 203 -15.42 -22.40 -0.96
CA LEU A 203 -16.73 -21.80 -0.73
C LEU A 203 -17.84 -22.57 -1.47
N LYS A 204 -17.52 -23.02 -2.68
CA LYS A 204 -18.44 -23.77 -3.55
C LYS A 204 -18.88 -25.09 -2.93
N SER A 205 -17.99 -25.82 -2.27
CA SER A 205 -18.34 -27.11 -1.65
C SER A 205 -19.25 -26.96 -0.43
N TYR A 206 -19.20 -25.83 0.28
CA TYR A 206 -20.04 -25.57 1.44
C TYR A 206 -21.41 -24.99 1.10
N THR A 207 -21.49 -24.14 0.08
CA THR A 207 -22.69 -23.32 -0.17
C THR A 207 -23.49 -23.76 -1.38
N ALA A 208 -22.85 -24.03 -2.53
CA ALA A 208 -23.52 -24.42 -3.77
C ALA A 208 -22.63 -25.33 -4.66
N PRO A 209 -22.53 -26.65 -4.37
CA PRO A 209 -21.60 -27.55 -5.06
C PRO A 209 -21.80 -27.64 -6.58
N ASN A 210 -23.03 -27.42 -7.03
CA ASN A 210 -23.42 -27.52 -8.44
C ASN A 210 -23.37 -26.18 -9.20
N ALA A 211 -22.93 -25.09 -8.54
CA ALA A 211 -22.79 -23.79 -9.19
C ALA A 211 -21.66 -23.81 -10.23
N SER A 212 -21.74 -22.95 -11.23
CA SER A 212 -20.64 -22.66 -12.14
C SER A 212 -19.46 -22.06 -11.38
N GLU A 213 -18.30 -22.00 -12.03
CA GLU A 213 -17.24 -21.10 -11.59
C GLU A 213 -17.59 -19.64 -11.97
N LEU A 214 -16.80 -18.69 -11.49
CA LEU A 214 -16.89 -17.29 -11.90
C LEU A 214 -16.72 -17.17 -13.42
N VAL A 215 -17.60 -16.41 -14.07
CA VAL A 215 -17.47 -16.14 -15.50
C VAL A 215 -16.20 -15.33 -15.76
N SER A 216 -15.33 -15.83 -16.66
CA SER A 216 -14.00 -15.26 -16.95
C SER A 216 -14.02 -13.76 -17.33
N ALA A 217 -15.04 -13.31 -18.06
CA ALA A 217 -15.20 -11.90 -18.40
C ALA A 217 -15.54 -11.04 -17.18
N VAL A 218 -16.37 -11.54 -16.25
CA VAL A 218 -16.66 -10.87 -14.97
C VAL A 218 -15.42 -10.84 -14.08
N GLY A 219 -14.65 -11.94 -14.05
CA GLY A 219 -13.35 -11.97 -13.40
C GLY A 219 -12.35 -10.96 -13.98
N SER A 220 -12.37 -10.76 -15.30
CA SER A 220 -11.56 -9.72 -15.95
C SER A 220 -11.97 -8.30 -15.53
N ILE A 221 -13.27 -8.05 -15.29
CA ILE A 221 -13.74 -6.78 -14.72
C ILE A 221 -13.17 -6.59 -13.31
N ASN A 222 -13.25 -7.59 -12.44
CA ASN A 222 -12.69 -7.52 -11.09
C ASN A 222 -11.19 -7.23 -11.11
N ALA A 223 -10.45 -7.94 -11.98
CA ALA A 223 -9.01 -7.73 -12.13
C ALA A 223 -8.69 -6.30 -12.58
N ASN A 224 -9.49 -5.73 -13.49
CA ASN A 224 -9.35 -4.34 -13.92
C ASN A 224 -9.65 -3.35 -12.78
N GLU A 225 -10.73 -3.56 -12.00
CA GLU A 225 -11.09 -2.72 -10.86
C GLU A 225 -9.98 -2.72 -9.79
N PHE A 226 -9.42 -3.89 -9.46
CA PHE A 226 -8.31 -4.00 -8.51
C PHE A 226 -7.05 -3.28 -9.00
N ASN A 227 -6.68 -3.44 -10.27
CA ASN A 227 -5.57 -2.68 -10.87
C ASN A 227 -5.84 -1.17 -10.88
N CYS A 228 -7.08 -0.74 -11.15
CA CYS A 228 -7.44 0.67 -11.15
C CYS A 228 -7.31 1.35 -9.78
N ALA A 229 -7.34 0.61 -8.68
CA ALA A 229 -7.14 1.18 -7.35
C ALA A 229 -5.66 1.56 -7.07
N VAL A 230 -4.71 1.04 -7.86
CA VAL A 230 -3.28 1.24 -7.68
C VAL A 230 -2.73 2.13 -8.80
N ASP A 231 -2.12 3.26 -8.44
CA ASP A 231 -1.46 4.18 -9.37
C ASP A 231 -0.16 3.55 -9.89
N GLY A 232 0.01 3.53 -11.22
CA GLY A 232 1.12 2.87 -11.91
C GLY A 232 0.73 1.52 -12.54
N MET A 233 -0.47 1.01 -12.27
CA MET A 233 -0.99 -0.20 -12.92
C MET A 233 -1.76 0.12 -14.20
N GLU A 234 -1.70 -0.76 -15.19
CA GLU A 234 -2.54 -0.61 -16.37
C GLU A 234 -3.98 -1.02 -16.04
N CYS A 235 -4.92 -0.14 -16.37
CA CYS A 235 -6.34 -0.39 -16.21
C CYS A 235 -7.16 0.51 -17.16
N GLN A 236 -8.43 0.17 -17.35
CA GLN A 236 -9.38 0.90 -18.19
C GLN A 236 -10.50 1.53 -17.36
N GLY A 237 -10.98 2.71 -17.77
CA GLY A 237 -12.12 3.37 -17.14
C GLY A 237 -11.80 4.05 -15.79
N SER A 238 -10.56 4.51 -15.61
CA SER A 238 -10.14 5.31 -14.45
C SER A 238 -9.17 6.41 -14.88
N GLU A 239 -8.74 7.22 -13.91
CA GLU A 239 -7.73 8.27 -14.12
C GLU A 239 -6.42 7.71 -14.68
N SER A 240 -5.70 8.56 -15.43
CA SER A 240 -4.38 8.22 -15.95
C SER A 240 -3.38 8.00 -14.82
N ASN A 241 -2.42 7.09 -15.02
CA ASN A 241 -1.31 6.92 -14.10
C ASN A 241 -0.54 8.23 -13.93
N SER A 242 -0.15 8.54 -12.69
CA SER A 242 0.76 9.66 -12.48
C SER A 242 2.15 9.34 -13.06
N SER A 243 3.01 10.35 -13.21
CA SER A 243 4.37 10.09 -13.67
C SER A 243 5.17 9.29 -12.61
N PRO A 244 6.17 8.50 -13.01
CA PRO A 244 7.13 7.89 -12.09
C PRO A 244 7.65 8.87 -11.04
N GLU A 245 8.08 10.06 -11.45
CA GLU A 245 8.64 11.08 -10.58
C GLU A 245 7.61 11.58 -9.55
N ALA A 246 6.35 11.75 -9.96
CA ALA A 246 5.27 12.16 -9.06
C ALA A 246 4.96 11.10 -8.00
N ARG A 247 5.08 9.81 -8.33
CA ARG A 247 4.99 8.72 -7.36
C ARG A 247 6.20 8.75 -6.43
N ALA A 248 7.43 8.81 -6.95
CA ALA A 248 8.68 8.79 -6.17
C ALA A 248 8.63 9.81 -5.05
N ARG A 249 8.30 11.04 -5.45
CA ARG A 249 8.16 12.19 -4.56
C ARG A 249 7.20 11.96 -3.40
N VAL A 250 6.10 11.24 -3.59
CA VAL A 250 5.16 10.99 -2.47
C VAL A 250 5.86 10.21 -1.36
N MET A 251 6.62 9.17 -1.70
CA MET A 251 7.37 8.41 -0.71
C MET A 251 8.53 9.23 -0.13
N THR A 252 9.27 9.96 -0.98
CA THR A 252 10.36 10.85 -0.55
C THR A 252 9.90 11.88 0.46
N GLU A 253 8.80 12.59 0.18
CA GLU A 253 8.26 13.62 1.04
C GLU A 253 7.65 13.03 2.32
N ILE A 254 7.02 11.85 2.26
CA ILE A 254 6.54 11.15 3.46
C ILE A 254 7.71 10.74 4.35
N ALA A 255 8.76 10.12 3.80
CA ALA A 255 9.96 9.77 4.56
C ALA A 255 10.61 11.00 5.19
N ASN A 256 10.71 12.09 4.43
CA ASN A 256 11.23 13.35 4.91
C ASN A 256 10.36 13.97 6.01
N ALA A 257 9.04 13.95 5.90
CA ALA A 257 8.12 14.53 6.87
C ALA A 257 8.02 13.70 8.16
N THR A 258 8.28 12.39 8.09
CA THR A 258 8.18 11.45 9.22
C THR A 258 9.49 11.23 9.97
N ARG A 259 10.59 11.82 9.51
CA ARG A 259 11.89 11.73 10.19
C ARG A 259 11.84 12.37 11.58
N SER A 260 12.63 11.84 12.51
CA SER A 260 12.69 12.38 13.87
C SER A 260 13.39 13.75 13.89
N GLY A 261 13.27 14.47 15.03
CA GLY A 261 13.84 15.82 15.15
C GLY A 261 15.35 15.87 14.97
N TRP A 262 16.06 14.82 15.38
CA TRP A 262 17.53 14.76 15.31
C TRP A 262 18.07 14.75 13.87
N PRO A 263 17.66 13.84 12.95
CA PRO A 263 18.03 13.93 11.54
C PRO A 263 17.49 15.20 10.88
N ALA A 264 16.30 15.66 11.25
CA ALA A 264 15.67 16.82 10.61
C ALA A 264 16.41 18.14 10.87
N THR A 265 16.90 18.34 12.09
CA THR A 265 17.47 19.63 12.50
C THR A 265 18.46 19.43 13.65
N ARG A 266 19.75 19.63 13.36
CA ARG A 266 20.84 19.65 14.34
C ARG A 266 21.34 21.08 14.47
N THR A 267 20.75 21.86 15.38
CA THR A 267 21.12 23.27 15.56
C THR A 267 21.70 23.55 16.93
N SER A 268 22.81 24.28 16.97
CA SER A 268 23.31 24.94 18.19
C SER A 268 22.86 26.41 18.20
N PRO A 269 22.51 27.01 19.36
CA PRO A 269 22.17 28.42 19.45
C PRO A 269 23.25 29.35 18.84
N GLY A 270 22.81 30.46 18.26
CA GLY A 270 23.66 31.50 17.68
C GLY A 270 24.21 32.49 18.72
N MET A 271 25.10 33.37 18.24
CA MET A 271 25.93 34.37 18.95
C MET A 271 25.43 34.88 20.32
N GLY A 272 26.32 34.87 21.33
CA GLY A 272 26.11 35.55 22.62
C GLY A 272 26.13 34.67 23.87
N SER A 273 26.31 33.34 23.74
CA SER A 273 26.48 32.44 24.89
C SER A 273 27.74 31.61 24.76
N PRO A 274 28.58 31.49 25.82
CA PRO A 274 29.70 30.55 25.85
C PRO A 274 29.27 29.06 25.75
N MET A 275 27.96 28.78 25.69
CA MET A 275 27.39 27.44 25.42
C MET A 275 27.03 27.19 23.95
N ASN A 276 27.59 27.93 22.99
CA ASN A 276 27.27 27.79 21.55
C ASN A 276 27.92 26.57 20.85
N LYS A 277 28.43 25.59 21.60
CA LYS A 277 28.97 24.36 21.03
C LYS A 277 27.88 23.32 20.72
N PRO A 278 28.00 22.55 19.62
CA PRO A 278 27.07 21.47 19.34
C PRO A 278 27.09 20.42 20.46
N LYS A 279 25.98 20.32 21.21
CA LYS A 279 25.85 19.44 22.40
C LYS A 279 25.90 17.94 22.08
N TYR A 280 25.76 17.59 20.82
CA TYR A 280 25.79 16.22 20.34
C TYR A 280 27.20 15.67 20.10
N LEU A 281 28.21 16.56 20.02
CA LEU A 281 29.60 16.14 19.97
C LEU A 281 30.12 15.83 21.38
N ASN A 282 31.09 14.92 21.45
CA ASN A 282 31.69 14.50 22.71
C ASN A 282 32.38 15.68 23.42
N ALA A 283 32.26 15.77 24.74
CA ALA A 283 32.93 16.81 25.52
C ALA A 283 34.46 16.75 25.41
N GLN A 284 35.04 15.55 25.27
CA GLN A 284 36.48 15.33 25.11
C GLN A 284 37.04 15.97 23.84
N PHE A 285 36.27 15.93 22.74
CA PHE A 285 36.66 16.61 21.50
C PHE A 285 36.89 18.11 21.72
N PHE A 286 35.99 18.77 22.48
CA PHE A 286 36.16 20.19 22.77
C PHE A 286 37.31 20.47 23.74
N GLN A 287 37.59 19.55 24.66
CA GLN A 287 38.75 19.65 25.56
C GLN A 287 40.05 19.59 24.76
N GLU A 288 40.16 18.63 23.85
CA GLU A 288 41.31 18.51 22.95
C GLU A 288 41.54 19.77 22.11
N MET A 289 40.46 20.37 21.57
CA MET A 289 40.56 21.66 20.88
C MET A 289 41.07 22.81 21.77
N ASP A 290 40.85 22.75 23.09
CA ASP A 290 41.38 23.74 24.03
C ASP A 290 42.82 23.38 24.47
N ASP A 291 43.16 22.09 24.55
CA ASP A 291 44.47 21.60 24.97
C ASP A 291 45.55 21.80 23.90
N ILE A 292 45.23 21.68 22.60
CA ILE A 292 46.17 21.88 21.50
C ILE A 292 46.89 23.25 21.59
N PRO A 293 46.20 24.39 21.78
CA PRO A 293 46.85 25.68 22.02
C PRO A 293 47.23 25.91 23.50
N ASN A 294 47.49 24.86 24.27
CA ASN A 294 47.82 24.89 25.71
C ASN A 294 46.81 25.66 26.57
N ASN A 295 45.51 25.63 26.23
CA ASN A 295 44.45 26.40 26.87
C ASN A 295 44.64 27.93 26.82
N GLU A 296 45.50 28.44 25.94
CA GLU A 296 45.79 29.87 25.82
C GLU A 296 44.90 30.59 24.78
N ALA A 297 44.24 29.83 23.90
CA ALA A 297 43.37 30.40 22.86
C ALA A 297 41.93 30.53 23.34
N GLN A 298 41.29 31.65 22.99
CA GLN A 298 39.85 31.80 23.12
C GLN A 298 39.16 31.26 21.87
N LYS A 299 38.45 30.14 22.02
CA LYS A 299 37.63 29.51 20.98
C LYS A 299 36.17 29.96 21.05
N MET A 300 35.59 30.33 19.91
CA MET A 300 34.15 30.53 19.79
C MET A 300 33.62 29.77 18.57
N ILE A 301 32.60 28.95 18.80
CA ILE A 301 31.87 28.23 17.75
C ILE A 301 30.54 28.93 17.55
N ASN A 302 30.25 29.31 16.32
CA ASN A 302 29.07 30.11 15.98
C ASN A 302 28.12 29.35 15.06
N GLY A 303 26.91 29.12 15.57
CA GLY A 303 25.73 28.73 14.80
C GLY A 303 25.95 27.48 13.96
N THR A 304 26.01 26.31 14.60
CA THR A 304 26.00 25.06 13.84
C THR A 304 24.61 24.70 13.40
N ARG A 305 24.48 24.25 12.15
CA ARG A 305 23.23 23.80 11.56
C ARG A 305 23.50 22.53 10.77
N GLY A 306 22.67 21.52 10.98
CA GLY A 306 22.70 20.30 10.22
C GLY A 306 21.32 19.76 9.92
N THR A 307 21.24 19.00 8.84
CA THR A 307 20.02 18.31 8.39
C THR A 307 20.42 17.04 7.64
N ALA A 308 19.53 16.06 7.61
CA ALA A 308 19.66 14.86 6.79
C ALA A 308 18.31 14.48 6.22
N LYS A 309 18.27 14.21 4.91
CA LYS A 309 17.03 13.95 4.19
C LYS A 309 17.27 13.29 2.84
N THR A 310 16.20 12.70 2.31
CA THR A 310 16.15 12.12 0.98
C THR A 310 15.84 13.22 -0.04
N VAL A 311 16.70 13.40 -1.03
CA VAL A 311 16.69 14.49 -2.01
C VAL A 311 16.94 13.96 -3.42
N LYS A 312 16.75 14.82 -4.43
CA LYS A 312 17.28 14.54 -5.78
C LYS A 312 18.78 14.82 -5.88
N ASP A 313 19.23 15.88 -5.22
CA ASP A 313 20.60 16.40 -5.28
C ASP A 313 20.93 17.22 -4.03
N ASN A 314 22.23 17.43 -3.75
CA ASN A 314 22.72 18.18 -2.58
C ASN A 314 22.17 19.61 -2.49
N GLY A 315 21.87 20.26 -3.62
CA GLY A 315 21.30 21.62 -3.65
C GLY A 315 19.90 21.69 -3.03
N GLN A 316 19.25 20.54 -2.82
CA GLN A 316 17.93 20.46 -2.21
C GLN A 316 18.00 20.23 -0.71
N LEU A 317 19.15 19.98 -0.10
CA LEU A 317 19.27 19.53 1.30
C LEU A 317 18.66 20.48 2.34
N THR A 318 18.83 21.79 2.16
CA THR A 318 18.26 22.83 3.04
C THR A 318 16.85 23.28 2.61
N GLN A 319 16.35 22.66 1.54
CA GLN A 319 15.02 22.76 0.92
C GLN A 319 13.83 22.57 1.88
N GLY A 320 12.76 23.36 1.79
CA GLY A 320 11.43 22.91 2.24
C GLY A 320 10.88 21.78 1.36
N GLY A 321 9.74 21.19 1.73
CA GLY A 321 9.01 20.26 0.87
C GLY A 321 8.59 20.95 -0.44
N ARG A 322 8.58 20.22 -1.55
CA ARG A 322 8.35 20.79 -2.89
C ARG A 322 7.13 20.19 -3.58
N GLU A 323 6.37 21.03 -4.29
CA GLU A 323 5.27 20.60 -5.18
C GLU A 323 5.76 20.04 -6.53
N GLY A 324 7.05 20.17 -6.83
CA GLY A 324 7.71 19.79 -8.09
C GLY A 324 9.15 19.31 -7.86
N GLY A 325 9.60 18.29 -8.59
CA GLY A 325 10.92 17.67 -8.39
C GLY A 325 11.03 16.87 -7.08
N ASN A 326 12.25 16.47 -6.73
CA ASN A 326 12.59 15.57 -5.62
C ASN A 326 12.06 14.13 -5.76
N GLU A 327 12.68 13.37 -6.67
CA GLU A 327 12.41 11.93 -6.84
C GLU A 327 13.17 11.04 -5.84
N GLY A 328 13.86 11.64 -4.86
CA GLY A 328 14.56 10.92 -3.81
C GLY A 328 15.68 10.00 -4.32
N SER A 329 16.38 10.37 -5.38
CA SER A 329 17.51 9.61 -5.94
C SER A 329 18.73 9.56 -5.02
N MET A 330 18.75 10.36 -3.95
CA MET A 330 19.88 10.51 -3.06
C MET A 330 19.40 10.61 -1.60
N VAL A 331 20.13 10.01 -0.67
CA VAL A 331 20.06 10.38 0.75
C VAL A 331 21.29 11.21 1.05
N ALA A 332 21.11 12.36 1.70
CA ALA A 332 22.23 13.21 2.03
C ALA A 332 22.08 13.82 3.42
N ALA A 333 23.20 14.19 4.00
CA ALA A 333 23.30 14.95 5.22
C ALA A 333 24.39 16.01 5.10
N GLN A 334 24.20 17.09 5.86
CA GLN A 334 25.18 18.15 5.99
C GLN A 334 25.13 18.68 7.40
N ASP A 335 26.28 19.09 7.90
CA ASP A 335 26.47 19.89 9.09
C ASP A 335 27.46 21.01 8.76
N GLU A 336 27.11 22.26 9.09
CA GLU A 336 27.95 23.43 8.82
C GLU A 336 27.95 24.41 9.99
N GLY A 337 29.00 25.23 10.07
CA GLY A 337 29.13 26.28 11.07
C GLY A 337 30.41 27.10 10.88
N ASN A 338 30.69 27.97 11.84
CA ASN A 338 31.91 28.77 11.85
C ASN A 338 32.65 28.64 13.18
N ILE A 339 33.97 28.70 13.12
CA ILE A 339 34.85 28.70 14.29
C ILE A 339 35.83 29.86 14.23
N THR A 340 36.04 30.50 15.38
CA THR A 340 37.02 31.57 15.55
C THR A 340 37.98 31.25 16.68
N HIS A 341 39.24 31.59 16.46
CA HIS A 341 40.27 31.56 17.50
C HIS A 341 40.86 32.94 17.67
N GLN A 342 40.98 33.38 18.93
CA GLN A 342 41.85 34.48 19.31
C GLN A 342 42.99 33.89 20.14
N TRP A 343 44.23 34.08 19.69
CA TRP A 343 45.42 33.59 20.38
C TRP A 343 46.51 34.65 20.26
N LYS A 344 47.11 35.01 21.41
CA LYS A 344 48.00 36.18 21.54
C LYS A 344 47.38 37.43 20.88
N HIS A 345 47.96 37.97 19.80
CA HIS A 345 47.46 39.15 19.09
C HIS A 345 46.74 38.80 17.78
N GLY A 346 46.79 37.54 17.38
CA GLY A 346 46.16 37.05 16.16
C GLY A 346 44.68 36.71 16.36
N PHE A 347 43.97 36.78 15.24
CA PHE A 347 42.59 36.35 15.12
C PHE A 347 42.44 35.50 13.86
N GLY A 348 41.81 34.33 13.99
CA GLY A 348 41.50 33.44 12.88
C GLY A 348 40.00 33.18 12.79
N PHE A 349 39.48 33.14 11.56
CA PHE A 349 38.08 32.81 11.26
C PHE A 349 38.00 31.82 10.10
N SER A 350 37.27 30.73 10.29
CA SER A 350 37.04 29.72 9.25
C SER A 350 35.64 29.12 9.38
N SER A 351 35.04 28.80 8.24
CA SER A 351 33.85 27.95 8.17
C SER A 351 34.26 26.48 8.12
N PHE A 352 33.46 25.63 8.72
CA PHE A 352 33.57 24.17 8.59
C PHE A 352 32.26 23.62 8.03
N LYS A 353 32.35 22.59 7.18
CA LYS A 353 31.20 21.94 6.58
C LYS A 353 31.50 20.48 6.30
N SER A 354 30.71 19.58 6.87
CA SER A 354 30.64 18.18 6.47
C SER A 354 29.41 18.00 5.56
N GLU A 355 29.58 17.30 4.44
CA GLU A 355 28.48 16.88 3.56
C GLU A 355 28.72 15.44 3.14
N ILE A 356 27.70 14.60 3.29
CA ILE A 356 27.76 13.17 2.99
C ILE A 356 26.52 12.80 2.21
N TRP A 357 26.66 11.98 1.19
CA TRP A 357 25.54 11.48 0.43
C TRP A 357 25.72 10.03 0.01
N SER A 358 24.59 9.41 -0.33
CA SER A 358 24.48 8.13 -1.00
C SER A 358 23.50 8.27 -2.17
N ASP A 359 23.91 7.83 -3.35
CA ASP A 359 23.13 7.78 -4.58
C ASP A 359 23.40 6.47 -5.35
N ASP A 360 22.92 6.39 -6.59
CA ASP A 360 23.06 5.20 -7.44
C ASP A 360 24.50 4.95 -7.92
N SER A 361 25.36 5.95 -7.78
CA SER A 361 26.79 5.90 -8.14
C SER A 361 27.69 5.57 -6.95
N GLY A 362 27.15 5.51 -5.73
CA GLY A 362 27.89 5.19 -4.52
C GLY A 362 27.53 6.11 -3.35
N GLY A 363 28.48 6.28 -2.43
CA GLY A 363 28.49 7.39 -1.49
C GLY A 363 29.81 8.14 -1.57
N ASP A 364 29.84 9.34 -1.00
CA ASP A 364 31.06 10.15 -0.87
C ASP A 364 30.91 11.19 0.26
N HIS A 365 32.04 11.71 0.72
CA HIS A 365 32.16 12.78 1.71
C HIS A 365 32.81 13.99 1.06
N LYS A 366 32.20 15.17 1.17
CA LYS A 366 32.84 16.41 0.75
C LYS A 366 33.85 16.84 1.81
N GLY A 367 35.14 16.71 1.51
CA GLY A 367 36.27 16.91 2.42
C GLY A 367 37.12 15.64 2.45
N ASP A 368 38.27 15.66 1.78
CA ASP A 368 39.02 14.51 1.24
C ASP A 368 39.57 13.48 2.25
N GLY A 369 39.15 13.54 3.53
CA GLY A 369 39.80 12.80 4.61
C GLY A 369 39.04 11.63 5.22
N ALA A 370 37.71 11.51 5.07
CA ALA A 370 36.88 10.60 5.91
C ALA A 370 36.19 9.42 5.18
N HIS A 371 36.57 9.10 3.94
CA HIS A 371 35.91 8.08 3.11
C HIS A 371 36.89 7.00 2.62
N SER A 372 36.48 5.73 2.60
CA SER A 372 37.29 4.56 2.26
C SER A 372 36.56 3.50 1.42
N GLY A 373 35.27 3.66 1.11
CA GLY A 373 34.54 2.66 0.32
C GLY A 373 33.19 3.13 -0.23
N GLN A 374 32.77 2.52 -1.34
CA GLN A 374 31.45 2.78 -1.92
C GLN A 374 30.42 1.74 -1.44
N HIS A 375 29.21 2.20 -1.14
CA HIS A 375 28.02 1.38 -0.99
C HIS A 375 26.95 1.86 -1.95
N ARG A 376 26.03 0.96 -2.32
CA ARG A 376 25.00 1.26 -3.31
C ARG A 376 23.73 1.77 -2.63
N PHE A 377 23.12 2.80 -3.19
CA PHE A 377 21.77 3.24 -2.83
C PHE A 377 20.94 3.44 -4.09
N GLU A 378 19.82 2.73 -4.26
CA GLU A 378 19.06 2.77 -5.51
C GLU A 378 18.04 3.94 -5.60
N GLY A 379 17.92 4.77 -4.56
CA GLY A 379 16.98 5.89 -4.52
C GLY A 379 15.56 5.53 -4.08
N VAL A 380 14.64 6.48 -4.18
CA VAL A 380 13.18 6.28 -4.14
C VAL A 380 12.67 6.11 -5.59
N ASN A 381 13.34 5.29 -6.39
CA ASN A 381 13.11 5.17 -7.83
C ASN A 381 11.95 4.23 -8.25
N VAL A 382 10.74 4.78 -8.38
CA VAL A 382 9.53 4.07 -8.85
C VAL A 382 9.50 3.87 -10.36
N ARG A 383 10.14 2.80 -10.82
CA ARG A 383 9.83 2.21 -12.14
C ARG A 383 8.37 1.73 -12.19
N ALA A 384 7.81 1.56 -13.39
CA ALA A 384 6.50 0.92 -13.57
C ALA A 384 6.50 -0.50 -12.97
N LEU A 385 5.35 -0.99 -12.48
CA LEU A 385 5.24 -2.27 -11.75
C LEU A 385 5.78 -3.50 -12.52
N THR A 386 5.78 -3.44 -13.84
CA THR A 386 6.39 -4.43 -14.75
C THR A 386 7.93 -4.43 -14.72
N GLY A 387 8.57 -3.33 -14.32
CA GLY A 387 10.02 -3.17 -14.16
C GLY A 387 10.56 -3.52 -12.76
N CYS A 388 9.70 -3.86 -11.79
CA CYS A 388 10.10 -4.19 -10.42
C CYS A 388 10.62 -5.62 -10.25
N ALA A 389 11.07 -6.28 -11.34
CA ALA A 389 11.74 -7.56 -11.25
C ALA A 389 13.25 -7.32 -11.12
N GLY A 390 13.71 -7.22 -9.87
CA GLY A 390 15.13 -7.38 -9.51
C GLY A 390 16.02 -6.13 -9.44
N SER A 391 15.49 -4.90 -9.53
CA SER A 391 16.25 -3.64 -9.30
C SER A 391 15.37 -2.37 -9.35
N GLY A 392 14.28 -2.30 -8.58
CA GLY A 392 13.33 -1.18 -8.72
C GLY A 392 12.55 -0.84 -7.46
N ASN A 393 12.60 0.45 -7.07
CA ASN A 393 11.97 1.00 -5.88
C ASN A 393 10.47 1.28 -6.09
N CYS A 394 9.64 0.24 -6.11
CA CYS A 394 8.22 0.34 -6.45
C CYS A 394 7.30 0.28 -5.21
N PHE A 395 6.74 1.41 -4.79
CA PHE A 395 5.69 1.41 -3.75
C PHE A 395 4.28 1.60 -4.34
N MET A 396 3.28 1.08 -3.63
CA MET A 396 1.89 1.12 -4.09
C MET A 396 1.23 2.43 -3.69
N LYS A 397 0.85 3.28 -4.64
CA LYS A 397 0.08 4.50 -4.35
C LYS A 397 -1.39 4.29 -4.70
N PHE A 398 -2.30 4.82 -3.89
CA PHE A 398 -3.73 4.79 -4.23
C PHE A 398 -4.00 5.69 -5.43
N ARG A 399 -4.76 5.20 -6.42
CA ARG A 399 -5.27 6.02 -7.51
C ARG A 399 -6.65 6.55 -7.15
N ALA A 400 -6.67 7.78 -6.64
CA ALA A 400 -7.93 8.48 -6.45
C ALA A 400 -8.61 8.74 -7.79
N ASN A 401 -9.93 8.58 -7.81
CA ASN A 401 -10.77 8.98 -8.93
C ASN A 401 -11.76 10.04 -8.42
N PRO A 402 -11.87 11.23 -9.02
CA PRO A 402 -12.79 12.28 -8.56
C PRO A 402 -14.26 12.00 -8.91
N ASP A 403 -14.56 10.95 -9.68
CA ASP A 403 -15.91 10.58 -10.06
C ASP A 403 -16.64 9.85 -8.93
N PRO A 404 -17.75 10.41 -8.38
CA PRO A 404 -18.55 9.74 -7.36
C PRO A 404 -19.20 8.44 -7.87
N ASP A 405 -19.50 8.32 -9.17
CA ASP A 405 -20.10 7.11 -9.75
C ASP A 405 -19.09 5.94 -9.82
N ARG A 406 -17.80 6.26 -9.67
CA ARG A 406 -16.68 5.30 -9.56
C ARG A 406 -16.27 5.04 -8.10
N ASP A 407 -17.15 5.36 -7.14
CA ASP A 407 -16.90 5.22 -5.70
C ASP A 407 -15.57 5.88 -5.27
N TRP A 408 -15.18 6.98 -5.90
CA TRP A 408 -13.92 7.70 -5.67
C TRP A 408 -12.64 6.88 -5.91
N GLY A 409 -12.71 5.84 -6.76
CA GLY A 409 -11.60 4.94 -7.08
C GLY A 409 -11.50 3.72 -6.17
N GLN A 410 -12.48 3.50 -5.30
CA GLN A 410 -12.57 2.33 -4.45
C GLN A 410 -12.99 1.09 -5.28
N PRO A 411 -12.27 -0.03 -5.22
CA PRO A 411 -12.50 -1.13 -6.13
C PRO A 411 -13.80 -1.88 -5.82
N ARG A 412 -14.47 -2.31 -6.89
CA ARG A 412 -15.72 -3.06 -6.88
C ARG A 412 -15.47 -4.48 -7.34
N VAL A 413 -16.11 -5.42 -6.65
CA VAL A 413 -15.90 -6.85 -6.86
C VAL A 413 -17.22 -7.54 -7.17
N TYR A 414 -17.29 -8.17 -8.32
CA TYR A 414 -18.49 -8.79 -8.85
C TYR A 414 -18.40 -10.31 -8.84
N SER A 415 -19.53 -10.95 -8.62
CA SER A 415 -19.75 -12.37 -8.90
C SER A 415 -20.94 -12.52 -9.84
N TYR A 416 -20.83 -13.49 -10.73
CA TYR A 416 -21.92 -13.97 -11.55
C TYR A 416 -21.78 -15.47 -11.71
N LEU A 417 -22.81 -16.19 -11.26
CA LEU A 417 -22.80 -17.65 -11.19
C LEU A 417 -24.12 -18.20 -11.74
N SER A 418 -24.06 -19.35 -12.41
CA SER A 418 -25.23 -20.09 -12.85
C SER A 418 -25.29 -21.46 -12.18
N MET A 419 -26.49 -22.01 -12.02
CA MET A 419 -26.67 -23.35 -11.49
C MET A 419 -27.91 -23.99 -12.08
N ARG A 420 -27.80 -25.28 -12.40
CA ARG A 420 -28.96 -26.11 -12.73
C ARG A 420 -29.68 -26.50 -11.45
N PHE A 421 -30.95 -26.14 -11.34
CA PHE A 421 -31.77 -26.47 -10.16
C PHE A 421 -32.35 -27.87 -10.22
N ARG A 422 -32.41 -28.44 -11.42
CA ARG A 422 -32.96 -29.76 -11.69
C ARG A 422 -31.87 -30.82 -11.80
N VAL A 423 -32.19 -32.01 -11.32
CA VAL A 423 -31.35 -33.20 -11.46
C VAL A 423 -31.56 -33.83 -12.83
N GLY A 424 -32.78 -33.77 -13.38
CA GLY A 424 -33.11 -34.30 -14.71
C GLY A 424 -33.24 -35.83 -14.78
N ASP A 425 -33.14 -36.50 -13.63
CA ASP A 425 -33.30 -37.95 -13.49
C ASP A 425 -34.32 -38.25 -12.39
N THR A 426 -35.50 -38.73 -12.78
CA THR A 426 -36.61 -39.04 -11.86
C THR A 426 -36.31 -40.22 -10.93
N LYS A 427 -35.28 -41.04 -11.20
CA LYS A 427 -34.84 -42.09 -10.26
C LYS A 427 -34.07 -41.50 -9.08
N ARG A 428 -33.33 -40.41 -9.32
CA ARG A 428 -32.55 -39.70 -8.29
C ARG A 428 -33.33 -38.57 -7.63
N ALA A 429 -34.29 -38.01 -8.36
CA ALA A 429 -35.19 -36.95 -7.92
C ALA A 429 -36.65 -37.35 -8.22
N PRO A 430 -37.26 -38.27 -7.42
CA PRO A 430 -38.61 -38.78 -7.66
C PRO A 430 -39.72 -37.72 -7.55
N TRP A 431 -39.39 -36.54 -7.04
CA TRP A 431 -40.27 -35.38 -7.05
C TRP A 431 -40.33 -34.66 -8.40
N GLU A 432 -39.39 -34.89 -9.32
CA GLU A 432 -39.47 -34.32 -10.67
C GLU A 432 -40.51 -35.08 -11.51
N LEU A 433 -41.43 -34.36 -12.17
CA LEU A 433 -42.53 -34.98 -12.94
C LEU A 433 -42.03 -35.77 -14.16
N ASN A 434 -41.01 -35.26 -14.85
CA ASN A 434 -40.31 -35.90 -15.96
C ASN A 434 -38.97 -35.20 -16.18
N SER A 435 -38.12 -35.71 -17.07
CA SER A 435 -36.82 -35.10 -17.38
C SER A 435 -36.92 -33.70 -18.01
N SER A 436 -38.03 -33.35 -18.68
CA SER A 436 -38.20 -32.07 -19.38
C SER A 436 -38.86 -30.96 -18.57
N ALA A 437 -39.42 -31.24 -17.38
CA ALA A 437 -40.27 -30.33 -16.60
C ALA A 437 -41.41 -29.72 -17.44
N GLN A 438 -41.85 -30.41 -18.49
CA GLN A 438 -42.93 -29.97 -19.35
C GLN A 438 -44.07 -30.97 -19.27
N VAL A 439 -45.27 -30.46 -19.00
CA VAL A 439 -46.50 -31.24 -19.13
C VAL A 439 -47.14 -30.84 -20.44
N LYS A 440 -47.28 -31.80 -21.36
CA LYS A 440 -48.06 -31.62 -22.58
C LYS A 440 -49.52 -31.92 -22.27
N LEU A 441 -50.38 -30.95 -22.50
CA LEU A 441 -51.83 -31.04 -22.36
C LEU A 441 -52.43 -31.07 -23.77
N THR A 442 -53.10 -32.17 -24.11
CA THR A 442 -53.82 -32.30 -25.38
C THR A 442 -55.32 -32.25 -25.10
N HIS A 443 -56.05 -31.28 -25.68
CA HIS A 443 -57.49 -31.17 -25.51
C HIS A 443 -58.23 -31.29 -26.85
N GLY A 444 -58.40 -32.52 -27.34
CA GLY A 444 -59.24 -32.81 -28.51
C GLY A 444 -58.95 -31.91 -29.71
N GLN A 445 -60.00 -31.29 -30.29
CA GLN A 445 -59.88 -30.34 -31.40
C GLN A 445 -59.33 -28.95 -31.00
N GLN A 446 -59.18 -28.66 -29.70
CA GLN A 446 -58.73 -27.36 -29.19
C GLN A 446 -57.19 -27.22 -29.16
N GLY A 447 -56.45 -28.29 -29.48
CA GLY A 447 -55.00 -28.25 -29.70
C GLY A 447 -54.15 -28.80 -28.55
N ASP A 448 -52.83 -28.68 -28.74
CA ASP A 448 -51.79 -29.06 -27.80
C ASP A 448 -51.24 -27.82 -27.08
N GLY A 449 -51.08 -27.89 -25.77
CA GLY A 449 -50.40 -26.88 -24.95
C GLY A 449 -49.25 -27.50 -24.16
N ASN A 450 -48.12 -26.81 -24.08
CA ASN A 450 -46.99 -27.20 -23.22
C ASN A 450 -46.91 -26.27 -22.02
N LEU A 451 -46.90 -26.85 -20.82
CA LEU A 451 -46.72 -26.11 -19.57
C LEU A 451 -45.38 -26.49 -18.94
N THR A 452 -44.48 -25.52 -18.79
CA THR A 452 -43.25 -25.67 -18.00
C THR A 452 -43.58 -25.50 -16.52
N VAL A 453 -43.32 -26.52 -15.72
CA VAL A 453 -43.77 -26.62 -14.32
C VAL A 453 -42.65 -26.43 -13.28
N ALA A 454 -41.40 -26.27 -13.72
CA ALA A 454 -40.26 -25.99 -12.84
C ALA A 454 -39.15 -25.21 -13.57
N ALA A 455 -38.43 -24.35 -12.84
CA ALA A 455 -37.25 -23.67 -13.36
C ALA A 455 -36.09 -24.67 -13.56
N THR A 456 -35.49 -24.68 -14.75
CA THR A 456 -34.42 -25.62 -15.11
C THR A 456 -33.05 -25.16 -14.60
N GLU A 457 -32.81 -23.86 -14.68
CA GLU A 457 -31.57 -23.20 -14.25
C GLU A 457 -31.89 -21.85 -13.61
N GLY A 458 -30.92 -21.33 -12.87
CA GLY A 458 -30.97 -19.97 -12.38
C GLY A 458 -29.59 -19.37 -12.29
N MET A 459 -29.59 -18.06 -12.09
CA MET A 459 -28.40 -17.22 -12.07
C MET A 459 -28.44 -16.37 -10.81
N ALA A 460 -27.28 -16.08 -10.27
CA ALA A 460 -27.11 -15.15 -9.17
C ALA A 460 -25.95 -14.22 -9.49
N MET A 461 -26.09 -12.98 -9.04
CA MET A 461 -25.04 -11.97 -9.12
C MET A 461 -24.95 -11.22 -7.80
N SER A 462 -23.75 -10.78 -7.46
CA SER A 462 -23.50 -9.96 -6.27
C SER A 462 -22.37 -8.97 -6.51
N LYS A 463 -22.50 -7.79 -5.92
CA LYS A 463 -21.47 -6.75 -5.90
C LYS A 463 -21.01 -6.53 -4.46
N SER A 464 -19.71 -6.38 -4.31
CA SER A 464 -19.06 -5.92 -3.08
C SER A 464 -18.23 -4.68 -3.38
N LEU A 465 -18.07 -3.83 -2.36
CA LEU A 465 -17.21 -2.66 -2.42
C LEU A 465 -16.09 -2.81 -1.39
N VAL A 466 -14.87 -2.59 -1.85
CA VAL A 466 -13.69 -2.47 -1.00
C VAL A 466 -13.51 -0.99 -0.67
N TYR A 467 -13.85 -0.61 0.56
CA TYR A 467 -13.97 0.79 0.94
C TYR A 467 -13.02 1.15 2.09
N TYR A 468 -12.61 2.40 2.14
CA TYR A 468 -11.70 2.91 3.17
C TYR A 468 -12.49 3.55 4.31
N HIS A 469 -12.34 2.99 5.51
CA HIS A 469 -13.17 3.28 6.67
C HIS A 469 -12.58 4.40 7.54
N ARG A 470 -12.58 5.63 7.02
CA ARG A 470 -12.15 6.86 7.73
C ARG A 470 -13.12 8.00 7.51
N PHE A 471 -14.37 7.78 7.93
CA PHE A 471 -15.42 8.79 7.83
C PHE A 471 -15.30 9.84 8.95
N GLY A 472 -15.73 11.07 8.65
CA GLY A 472 -15.93 12.19 9.56
C GLY A 472 -17.32 12.81 9.32
N ASP A 473 -17.60 13.95 9.96
CA ASP A 473 -18.95 14.52 9.99
C ASP A 473 -19.51 14.88 8.60
N ASP A 474 -18.66 15.33 7.66
CA ASP A 474 -19.03 15.74 6.30
C ASP A 474 -18.32 14.92 5.20
N GLY A 475 -18.06 13.63 5.46
CA GLY A 475 -17.45 12.73 4.48
C GLY A 475 -16.25 12.00 5.05
N TRP A 476 -15.06 12.20 4.50
CA TRP A 476 -13.86 11.48 4.91
C TRP A 476 -13.04 12.36 5.84
N LYS A 477 -12.66 11.84 7.01
CA LYS A 477 -11.68 12.48 7.90
C LYS A 477 -10.30 12.59 7.24
N GLU A 478 -10.01 11.66 6.34
CA GLU A 478 -8.76 11.53 5.60
C GLU A 478 -9.08 10.81 4.30
N ALA A 479 -8.63 11.33 3.16
CA ALA A 479 -8.88 10.74 1.84
C ALA A 479 -8.28 9.31 1.71
N PRO A 480 -8.82 8.46 0.84
CA PRO A 480 -8.30 7.10 0.66
C PRO A 480 -6.84 7.12 0.26
N ASN A 481 -6.06 6.28 0.92
CA ASN A 481 -4.63 6.19 0.67
C ASN A 481 -4.13 4.78 1.00
N LEU A 482 -2.92 4.50 0.52
CA LEU A 482 -2.15 3.30 0.87
C LEU A 482 -1.06 3.64 1.87
N PHE A 483 -1.36 4.50 2.84
CA PHE A 483 -0.50 4.75 3.99
C PHE A 483 -1.23 4.53 5.30
N ALA A 484 -2.53 4.21 5.33
CA ALA A 484 -3.22 3.81 6.55
C ALA A 484 -4.09 2.56 6.32
N PRO A 485 -4.01 1.55 7.21
CA PRO A 485 -4.63 0.25 6.99
C PRO A 485 -6.11 0.24 7.42
N TYR A 486 -6.94 1.05 6.75
CA TYR A 486 -8.37 1.18 7.05
C TYR A 486 -9.29 0.63 5.95
N TRP A 487 -8.76 -0.19 5.04
CA TRP A 487 -9.56 -0.82 3.98
C TRP A 487 -10.41 -1.97 4.53
N ARG A 488 -11.68 -2.00 4.13
CA ARG A 488 -12.69 -2.98 4.54
C ARG A 488 -13.52 -3.41 3.33
N ALA A 489 -14.27 -4.50 3.49
CA ALA A 489 -15.21 -4.98 2.47
C ALA A 489 -16.64 -4.91 2.98
N LYS A 490 -17.60 -4.68 2.08
CA LYS A 490 -19.04 -4.83 2.32
C LYS A 490 -19.74 -5.33 1.07
N LEU A 491 -20.86 -6.04 1.24
CA LEU A 491 -21.83 -6.19 0.15
C LEU A 491 -22.36 -4.80 -0.22
N HIS A 492 -22.56 -4.59 -1.51
CA HIS A 492 -22.89 -3.28 -2.04
C HIS A 492 -23.93 -3.40 -3.16
N PRO A 493 -24.94 -2.52 -3.20
CA PRO A 493 -25.97 -2.57 -4.23
C PRO A 493 -25.40 -2.27 -5.62
N TYR A 494 -26.04 -2.84 -6.63
CA TYR A 494 -25.75 -2.52 -8.03
C TYR A 494 -26.31 -1.16 -8.40
N THR A 495 -25.54 -0.41 -9.18
CA THR A 495 -26.12 0.62 -10.04
C THR A 495 -26.64 -0.04 -11.32
N LYS A 496 -27.53 0.64 -12.04
CA LYS A 496 -28.01 0.14 -13.35
C LYS A 496 -26.86 -0.11 -14.33
N GLY A 497 -25.86 0.79 -14.35
CA GLY A 497 -24.68 0.64 -15.20
C GLY A 497 -23.84 -0.58 -14.84
N ASP A 498 -23.57 -0.79 -13.55
CA ASP A 498 -22.80 -1.95 -13.09
C ASP A 498 -23.51 -3.27 -13.43
N ALA A 499 -24.83 -3.33 -13.21
CA ALA A 499 -25.60 -4.53 -13.48
C ALA A 499 -25.57 -4.88 -14.97
N GLN A 500 -25.79 -3.89 -15.85
CA GLN A 500 -25.71 -4.08 -17.29
C GLN A 500 -24.33 -4.59 -17.70
N GLN A 501 -23.26 -3.95 -17.23
CA GLN A 501 -21.88 -4.33 -17.57
C GLN A 501 -21.57 -5.78 -17.19
N VAL A 502 -21.94 -6.19 -15.98
CA VAL A 502 -21.71 -7.56 -15.49
C VAL A 502 -22.54 -8.58 -16.28
N LEU A 503 -23.80 -8.25 -16.60
CA LEU A 503 -24.69 -9.13 -17.35
C LEU A 503 -24.26 -9.29 -18.81
N GLU A 504 -23.82 -8.21 -19.46
CA GLU A 504 -23.23 -8.26 -20.81
C GLU A 504 -21.94 -9.08 -20.82
N ALA A 505 -21.05 -8.86 -19.86
CA ALA A 505 -19.83 -9.66 -19.71
C ALA A 505 -20.14 -11.14 -19.43
N ALA A 506 -21.23 -11.43 -18.73
CA ALA A 506 -21.71 -12.78 -18.50
C ALA A 506 -22.36 -13.44 -19.74
N GLY A 507 -22.54 -12.70 -20.84
CA GLY A 507 -23.19 -13.16 -22.06
C GLY A 507 -24.72 -13.18 -21.97
N ASN A 508 -25.31 -12.46 -21.01
CA ASN A 508 -26.75 -12.40 -20.78
C ASN A 508 -27.33 -11.04 -21.19
N SER A 509 -27.41 -10.81 -22.51
CA SER A 509 -27.89 -9.55 -23.09
C SER A 509 -29.35 -9.25 -22.78
N GLU A 510 -30.20 -10.28 -22.65
CA GLU A 510 -31.62 -10.11 -22.31
C GLU A 510 -31.78 -9.55 -20.89
N ALA A 511 -31.09 -10.16 -19.90
CA ALA A 511 -31.11 -9.63 -18.54
C ALA A 511 -30.44 -8.26 -18.45
N ALA A 512 -29.40 -8.00 -19.25
CA ALA A 512 -28.76 -6.69 -19.34
C ALA A 512 -29.76 -5.61 -19.81
N GLN A 513 -30.58 -5.89 -20.84
CA GLN A 513 -31.63 -4.96 -21.27
C GLN A 513 -32.70 -4.77 -20.20
N MET A 514 -33.11 -5.85 -19.52
CA MET A 514 -34.08 -5.78 -18.43
C MET A 514 -33.58 -4.96 -17.24
N SER A 515 -32.27 -4.96 -16.96
CA SER A 515 -31.66 -4.16 -15.88
C SER A 515 -31.88 -2.65 -16.01
N GLN A 516 -32.14 -2.18 -17.23
CA GLN A 516 -32.36 -0.76 -17.51
C GLN A 516 -33.80 -0.32 -17.29
N VAL A 517 -34.75 -1.26 -17.29
CA VAL A 517 -36.19 -0.98 -17.18
C VAL A 517 -36.50 -0.36 -15.82
N GLU A 518 -37.25 0.74 -15.83
CA GLU A 518 -37.65 1.45 -14.62
C GLU A 518 -38.57 0.58 -13.74
N GLY A 519 -38.27 0.50 -12.44
CA GLY A 519 -39.01 -0.34 -11.48
C GLY A 519 -38.51 -1.78 -11.33
N VAL A 520 -37.52 -2.22 -12.13
CA VAL A 520 -36.84 -3.50 -11.90
C VAL A 520 -35.76 -3.29 -10.83
N ALA A 521 -35.98 -3.87 -9.65
CA ALA A 521 -34.95 -3.97 -8.61
C ALA A 521 -34.08 -5.20 -8.88
N LEU A 522 -32.76 -4.99 -8.96
CA LEU A 522 -31.75 -6.05 -9.08
C LEU A 522 -30.99 -6.25 -7.78
#